data_AF-A0A0C9RRE3-F1
#
_entry.id   AF-A0A0C9RRE3-F1
#
_cell.length_a   1.000
_cell.length_b   1.000
_cell.length_c   1.000
_cell.angle_alpha   90.00
_cell.angle_beta   90.00
_cell.angle_gamma   90.00
#
_symmetry.space_group_name_H-M   'P 1'
#
loop_
_entity.id
_entity.type
_entity.pdbx_description
1 polymer ?
#
loop_
_entity_poly.entity_id
_entity_poly.type
_entity_poly.pdbx_seq_one_letter_code
_entity_poly.pdbx_strand_id
1 'polypeptide(L)' 'PNCDYTRVVTYCDNALRILPGNVKALFRKGLAHYHMGNYSTARGYFNDAKRQRKGRDEEIMKYIKLCSEAMGQPGTP' A
#
# COMPACT_ATOMS: atom_id res chain seq x y z
N PRO A 1 -5.42 -19.80 -7.18
CA PRO A 1 -6.36 -18.96 -6.40
C PRO A 1 -6.02 -17.47 -6.58
N ASN A 2 -6.80 -16.80 -7.43
CA ASN A 2 -6.70 -15.36 -7.65
C ASN A 2 -7.01 -14.68 -6.31
N CYS A 3 -6.01 -14.19 -5.59
CA CYS A 3 -6.25 -13.50 -4.32
C CYS A 3 -7.15 -12.30 -4.61
N ASP A 4 -8.35 -12.26 -4.03
CA ASP A 4 -9.30 -11.16 -4.19
C ASP A 4 -8.81 -9.89 -3.48
N TYR A 5 -7.73 -9.30 -3.99
CA TYR A 5 -7.19 -8.05 -3.48
C TYR A 5 -8.24 -6.93 -3.55
N THR A 6 -9.20 -7.03 -4.46
CA THR A 6 -10.36 -6.13 -4.56
C THR A 6 -11.19 -6.10 -3.28
N ARG A 7 -11.45 -7.27 -2.68
CA ARG A 7 -12.15 -7.34 -1.38
C ARG A 7 -11.31 -6.72 -0.26
N VAL A 8 -9.99 -6.91 -0.28
CA VAL A 8 -9.07 -6.29 0.68
C VAL A 8 -9.14 -4.77 0.58
N VAL A 9 -9.12 -4.23 -0.64
CA VAL A 9 -9.25 -2.78 -0.88
C VAL A 9 -10.57 -2.27 -0.32
N THR A 10 -11.70 -2.93 -0.60
CA THR A 10 -13.02 -2.54 -0.08
C THR A 10 -13.07 -2.55 1.45
N TYR A 11 -12.52 -3.59 2.09
CA TYR A 11 -12.48 -3.67 3.55
C TYR A 11 -11.62 -2.55 4.15
N CYS A 12 -10.47 -2.27 3.55
CA CYS A 12 -9.61 -1.18 3.98
C CYS A 12 -10.30 0.18 3.79
N ASP A 13 -11.06 0.36 2.71
CA ASP A 13 -11.80 1.60 2.47
C ASP A 13 -12.85 1.86 3.56
N ASN A 14 -13.63 0.83 3.92
CA ASN A 14 -14.57 0.92 5.03
C ASN A 14 -13.86 1.26 6.36
N ALA A 15 -12.71 0.64 6.63
CA ALA A 15 -11.92 0.95 7.83
C ALA A 15 -11.41 2.40 7.82
N LEU A 16 -11.02 2.94 6.66
CA LEU A 16 -10.58 4.33 6.50
C LEU A 16 -11.72 5.33 6.57
N ARG A 17 -12.94 4.94 6.20
CA ARG A 17 -14.13 5.78 6.41
C ARG A 17 -14.42 5.98 7.90
N ILE A 18 -14.19 4.95 8.72
CA ILE A 18 -14.38 5.02 10.18
C ILE A 18 -13.18 5.72 10.84
N LEU A 19 -11.97 5.36 10.43
CA LEU A 19 -10.71 5.87 10.96
C LEU A 19 -9.77 6.27 9.80
N PRO A 20 -9.85 7.51 9.31
CA PRO A 20 -9.06 7.97 8.15
C PRO A 20 -7.55 8.01 8.43
N GLY A 21 -7.15 7.94 9.70
CA GLY A 21 -5.75 7.84 10.13
C GLY A 21 -5.26 6.41 10.40
N ASN A 22 -6.03 5.38 10.05
CA ASN A 22 -5.64 4.01 10.37
C ASN A 22 -4.49 3.53 9.47
N VAL A 23 -3.27 3.58 10.02
CA VAL A 23 -2.05 3.16 9.32
C VAL A 23 -2.13 1.72 8.84
N LYS A 24 -2.71 0.79 9.63
CA LYS A 24 -2.81 -0.62 9.23
C LYS A 24 -3.73 -0.79 8.02
N ALA A 25 -4.82 -0.01 7.95
CA ALA A 25 -5.72 -0.03 6.80
C ALA A 25 -5.05 0.56 5.55
N LEU A 26 -4.35 1.70 5.68
CA LEU A 26 -3.57 2.30 4.58
C LEU A 26 -2.50 1.33 4.08
N PHE A 27 -1.75 0.69 4.97
CA PHE A 27 -0.72 -0.28 4.64
C PHE A 27 -1.30 -1.49 3.91
N ARG A 28 -2.39 -2.10 4.42
CA ARG A 28 -3.04 -3.25 3.77
C ARG A 28 -3.62 -2.90 2.40
N LYS A 29 -4.20 -1.69 2.25
CA LYS A 29 -4.67 -1.17 0.97
C LYS A 29 -3.52 -1.02 -0.03
N GLY A 30 -2.40 -0.44 0.41
CA GLY A 30 -1.16 -0.35 -0.38
C GLY A 30 -0.64 -1.73 -0.82
N LEU A 31 -0.62 -2.70 0.09
CA LEU A 31 -0.20 -4.08 -0.20
C LEU A 31 -1.10 -4.74 -1.25
N ALA A 32 -2.42 -4.58 -1.13
CA ALA A 32 -3.37 -5.11 -2.10
C ALA A 32 -3.10 -4.54 -3.50
N HIS A 33 -2.91 -3.22 -3.61
CA HIS A 33 -2.54 -2.58 -4.88
C HIS A 33 -1.17 -3.03 -5.40
N TYR A 34 -0.20 -3.27 -4.52
CA TYR A 34 1.12 -3.81 -4.90
C TYR A 34 0.97 -5.19 -5.57
N HIS A 35 0.20 -6.09 -4.96
CA HIS A 35 -0.04 -7.41 -5.53
C HIS A 35 -0.95 -7.40 -6.78
N MET A 36 -1.74 -6.33 -6.99
CA MET A 36 -2.45 -6.08 -8.24
C MET A 36 -1.54 -5.51 -9.36
N GLY A 37 -0.26 -5.26 -9.08
CA GLY A 37 0.67 -4.61 -10.02
C GLY A 37 0.49 -3.08 -10.12
N ASN A 38 -0.33 -2.48 -9.26
CA ASN A 38 -0.56 -1.04 -9.22
C ASN A 38 0.43 -0.35 -8.27
N TYR A 39 1.72 -0.38 -8.62
CA TYR A 39 2.80 0.12 -7.78
C TYR A 39 2.72 1.62 -7.50
N SER A 40 2.26 2.45 -8.46
CA SER A 40 2.04 3.89 -8.25
C SER A 40 1.05 4.15 -7.12
N THR A 41 -0.09 3.47 -7.18
CA THR A 41 -1.17 3.58 -6.20
C THR A 41 -0.75 3.02 -4.84
N ALA A 42 -0.08 1.87 -4.84
CA ALA A 42 0.48 1.26 -3.63
C ALA A 42 1.43 2.22 -2.90
N ARG A 43 2.36 2.85 -3.63
CA ARG A 43 3.32 3.82 -3.07
C ARG A 43 2.64 5.03 -2.45
N GLY A 44 1.55 5.52 -3.06
CA GLY A 44 0.73 6.58 -2.50
C GLY A 44 0.21 6.22 -1.10
N TYR A 45 -0.48 5.08 -1.00
CA TYR A 45 -1.02 4.61 0.27
C TYR A 45 0.05 4.36 1.34
N PHE A 46 1.21 3.82 0.96
CA PHE A 46 2.31 3.66 1.90
C PHE A 46 2.88 5.01 2.39
N ASN A 47 2.94 6.04 1.56
CA ASN A 47 3.34 7.38 2.00
C ASN A 47 2.32 8.02 2.95
N ASP A 48 1.03 7.88 2.67
CA ASP A 48 -0.01 8.30 3.61
C ASP A 48 0.10 7.55 4.94
N ALA A 49 0.28 6.22 4.89
CA ALA A 49 0.49 5.39 6.07
C ALA A 49 1.70 5.87 6.90
N LYS A 50 2.81 6.22 6.23
CA LYS A 50 4.01 6.77 6.84
C LYS A 50 3.75 8.13 7.50
N ARG A 51 2.98 9.00 6.85
CA ARG A 51 2.65 10.34 7.36
C ARG A 51 1.77 10.31 8.62
N GLN A 52 0.92 9.30 8.74
CA GLN A 52 0.07 9.12 9.92
C GLN A 52 0.82 8.51 11.12
N ARG A 53 1.95 7.81 10.90
CA ARG A 53 2.82 7.33 11.99
C ARG A 53 3.72 8.47 12.47
N LYS A 54 3.81 8.66 13.78
CA LYS A 54 4.81 9.54 14.41
C LYS A 54 6.22 8.92 14.52
N GLY A 55 6.44 7.74 13.93
CA GLY A 55 7.68 6.96 14.05
C GLY A 55 8.19 6.42 12.71
N ARG A 56 9.43 5.95 12.71
CA ARG A 56 10.04 5.31 11.54
C ARG A 56 9.52 3.88 11.42
N ASP A 57 8.58 3.68 10.52
CA ASP A 57 8.12 2.34 10.13
C ASP A 57 8.97 1.77 9.01
N GLU A 58 9.91 0.91 9.37
CA GLU A 58 10.84 0.27 8.44
C GLU A 58 10.11 -0.60 7.40
N GLU A 59 9.03 -1.27 7.81
CA GLU A 59 8.19 -2.05 6.89
C GLU A 59 7.58 -1.17 5.79
N ILE A 60 7.00 -0.02 6.16
CA ILE A 60 6.38 0.90 5.21
C ILE A 60 7.45 1.46 4.25
N MET A 61 8.62 1.83 4.77
CA MET A 61 9.74 2.30 3.94
C MET A 61 10.24 1.22 2.97
N LYS A 62 10.35 -0.03 3.42
CA LYS A 62 10.73 -1.16 2.57
C LYS A 62 9.78 -1.30 1.38
N TYR A 63 8.47 -1.25 1.61
CA TYR A 63 7.48 -1.34 0.54
C TYR A 63 7.45 -0.11 -0.38
N ILE A 64 7.66 1.11 0.14
CA ILE A 64 7.80 2.31 -0.69
C ILE A 64 8.98 2.16 -1.66
N LYS A 65 10.12 1.66 -1.15
CA LYS A 65 11.31 1.42 -1.97
C LYS A 65 11.04 0.36 -3.03
N LEU A 66 10.47 -0.78 -2.65
CA LEU A 66 10.09 -1.86 -3.56
C LEU A 66 9.12 -1.38 -4.66
N CYS A 67 8.12 -0.57 -4.32
CA CYS A 67 7.22 0.02 -5.32
C CYS A 67 7.97 0.93 -6.29
N SER A 68 8.92 1.71 -5.80
CA SER A 68 9.72 2.61 -6.64
C SER A 68 10.68 1.85 -7.55
N GLU A 69 11.26 0.75 -7.06
CA GLU A 69 12.11 -0.16 -7.86
C GLU A 69 11.28 -0.88 -8.93
N ALA A 70 10.09 -1.38 -8.58
CA ALA A 70 9.16 -2.01 -9.51
C ALA A 70 8.62 -1.05 -10.59
N MET A 71 8.47 0.24 -10.29
CA MET A 71 8.11 1.28 -11.28
C MET A 71 9.30 1.76 -12.12
N GLY A 72 10.51 1.74 -11.55
CA GLY A 72 11.74 2.24 -12.16
C GLY A 72 12.46 1.20 -13.03
N GLN A 73 12.02 -0.05 -13.04
CA GLN A 73 12.45 -1.04 -14.02
C GLN A 73 11.54 -1.00 -15.25
N PRO A 74 11.95 -0.33 -16.35
CA PRO A 74 11.40 -0.62 -17.67
C PRO A 74 11.85 -2.04 -18.03
N GLY A 75 11.04 -3.03 -17.69
CA GLY A 75 11.31 -4.43 -18.00
C GLY A 75 11.81 -5.21 -16.80
N THR A 76 10.92 -6.01 -16.25
CA THR A 76 11.25 -7.39 -15.95
C THR A 76 10.49 -8.26 -16.96
N PRO A 77 11.12 -9.32 -17.48
CA PRO A 77 10.84 -9.96 -18.77
C PRO A 77 9.39 -10.43 -18.99
#